data_AF-A1ZK37-F1
#
_entry.id   AF-A1ZK37-F1
#
_cell.length_a   1.000
_cell.length_b   1.000
_cell.length_c   1.000
_cell.angle_alpha   90.00
_cell.angle_beta   90.00
_cell.angle_gamma   90.00
#
_symmetry.space_group_name_H-M   'P 1'
#
loop_
_entity.id
_entity.type
_entity.pdbx_description
1 polymer ?
#
loop_
_entity_poly.entity_id
_entity_poly.type
_entity_poly.pdbx_seq_one_letter_code
_entity_poly.pdbx_strand_id
1 'polypeptide(L)'
;MQTTPHHTAQIKQQIRQMKQDTTLYAEVNTAIERLLPSGITQLHYVVFTQQHQVYQLSILAQKIQIIGIKLFKVTYNKGYTYPREQLRTLYSWVNTASLQKYIDGHNLLYGSQLTTGDISLLPFRLYKYGSDCGHSTPDQYRRMRQLIRQKDEYTLQKWLRSMNIELQAYALEGLARLKHPEKIKRSRLVEIHPQVKLQKRLSKKYLWRVSEAKVVQLLNQSTAKVYTCAGCFGMNYTPIATLVEKMGF
;
A
#
# COMPACT_ATOMS: atom_id res chain seq x y z
N MET A 1 -8.94 8.95 -20.81
CA MET A 1 -8.95 10.37 -20.37
C MET A 1 -7.72 10.61 -19.51
N GLN A 2 -6.76 11.37 -20.04
CA GLN A 2 -5.47 11.66 -19.40
C GLN A 2 -5.65 12.80 -18.38
N THR A 3 -5.08 12.65 -17.18
CA THR A 3 -4.91 13.76 -16.23
C THR A 3 -3.99 14.81 -16.86
N THR A 4 -4.48 16.03 -17.08
CA THR A 4 -3.74 17.09 -17.78
C THR A 4 -2.50 17.54 -16.96
N PRO A 5 -1.31 17.67 -17.58
CA PRO A 5 -0.05 18.05 -16.92
C PRO A 5 -0.09 19.34 -16.08
N HIS A 6 -1.02 20.26 -16.38
CA HIS A 6 -1.11 21.58 -15.74
C HIS A 6 -1.47 21.56 -14.25
N HIS A 7 -2.25 20.58 -13.77
CA HIS A 7 -2.72 20.58 -12.38
C HIS A 7 -1.66 20.09 -11.40
N THR A 8 -0.90 19.07 -11.80
CA THR A 8 0.27 18.61 -11.04
C THR A 8 1.30 19.74 -10.92
N ALA A 9 1.44 20.60 -11.93
CA ALA A 9 2.35 21.75 -11.90
C ALA A 9 1.94 22.79 -10.84
N GLN A 10 0.65 23.11 -10.68
CA GLN A 10 0.16 24.05 -9.66
C GLN A 10 0.35 23.53 -8.23
N ILE A 11 0.04 22.25 -7.98
CA ILE A 11 0.29 21.63 -6.66
C ILE A 11 1.80 21.61 -6.37
N LYS A 12 2.62 21.23 -7.36
CA LYS A 12 4.09 21.29 -7.25
C LYS A 12 4.58 22.72 -6.99
N GLN A 13 3.94 23.74 -7.58
CA GLN A 13 4.28 25.15 -7.37
C GLN A 13 3.93 25.60 -5.94
N GLN A 14 2.76 25.26 -5.41
CA GLN A 14 2.41 25.58 -4.01
C GLN A 14 3.36 24.90 -3.03
N ILE A 15 3.71 23.63 -3.26
CA ILE A 15 4.72 22.93 -2.46
C ILE A 15 6.08 23.60 -2.59
N ARG A 16 6.47 24.08 -3.78
CA ARG A 16 7.73 24.83 -3.98
C ARG A 16 7.71 26.18 -3.25
N GLN A 17 6.60 26.90 -3.25
CA GLN A 17 6.46 28.15 -2.49
C GLN A 17 6.60 27.90 -0.98
N MET A 18 5.98 26.83 -0.46
CA MET A 18 6.17 26.42 0.94
C MET A 18 7.64 26.09 1.28
N LYS A 19 8.45 25.65 0.30
CA LYS A 19 9.89 25.42 0.49
C LYS A 19 10.71 26.71 0.51
N GLN A 20 10.32 27.72 -0.27
CA GLN A 20 11.08 28.98 -0.37
C GLN A 20 11.00 29.79 0.93
N ASP A 21 9.87 29.71 1.64
CA ASP A 21 9.68 30.38 2.94
C ASP A 21 10.34 29.65 4.13
N THR A 22 10.98 28.50 3.91
CA THR A 22 11.53 27.70 5.01
C THR A 22 12.98 27.31 4.75
N THR A 23 13.90 28.00 5.42
CA THR A 23 15.32 27.62 5.57
C THR A 23 15.55 26.24 6.20
N LEU A 24 14.47 25.53 6.56
CA LEU A 24 14.45 24.30 7.35
C LEU A 24 14.55 23.01 6.52
N TYR A 25 14.28 23.01 5.22
CA TYR A 25 14.24 21.78 4.41
C TYR A 25 15.51 21.61 3.58
N ALA A 26 16.27 20.56 3.89
CA ALA A 26 17.53 20.27 3.22
C ALA A 26 17.33 19.51 1.90
N GLU A 27 16.28 18.69 1.78
CA GLU A 27 16.05 17.91 0.56
C GLU A 27 14.62 17.31 0.50
N VAL A 28 14.01 17.30 -0.69
CA VAL A 28 12.82 16.48 -0.98
C VAL A 28 13.26 15.36 -1.91
N ASN A 29 13.53 14.20 -1.33
CA ASN A 29 14.22 13.12 -2.03
C ASN A 29 13.30 12.23 -2.87
N THR A 30 11.99 12.24 -2.65
CA THR A 30 11.08 11.43 -3.48
C THR A 30 9.68 12.02 -3.50
N ALA A 31 9.19 12.34 -4.70
CA ALA A 31 7.78 12.59 -4.99
C ALA A 31 7.20 11.36 -5.69
N ILE A 32 6.29 10.68 -5.01
CA ILE A 32 5.62 9.49 -5.53
C ILE A 32 4.27 9.95 -6.03
N GLU A 33 4.06 9.88 -7.33
CA GLU A 33 2.80 10.21 -7.99
C GLU A 33 2.22 8.92 -8.55
N ARG A 34 1.10 8.46 -7.98
CA ARG A 34 0.44 7.23 -8.42
C ARG A 34 -1.05 7.42 -8.61
N LEU A 35 -1.56 6.82 -9.68
CA LEU A 35 -2.98 6.70 -9.95
C LEU A 35 -3.53 5.47 -9.22
N LEU A 36 -4.52 5.70 -8.35
CA LEU A 36 -5.30 4.71 -7.64
C LEU A 36 -6.62 4.46 -8.39
N PRO A 37 -7.37 3.40 -8.02
CA PRO A 37 -8.71 3.17 -8.56
C PRO A 37 -9.61 4.41 -8.45
N SER A 38 -10.58 4.50 -9.36
CA SER A 38 -11.54 5.62 -9.45
C SER A 38 -10.91 6.99 -9.77
N GLY A 39 -9.70 7.00 -10.34
CA GLY A 39 -9.04 8.22 -10.83
C GLY A 39 -8.46 9.09 -9.71
N ILE A 40 -8.24 8.52 -8.52
CA ILE A 40 -7.58 9.23 -7.41
C ILE A 40 -6.08 9.26 -7.67
N THR A 41 -5.48 10.44 -7.59
CA THR A 41 -4.04 10.61 -7.59
C THR A 41 -3.56 10.71 -6.15
N GLN A 42 -2.63 9.84 -5.76
CA GLN A 42 -1.89 9.97 -4.52
C GLN A 42 -0.52 10.57 -4.82
N LEU A 43 -0.25 11.70 -4.20
CA LEU A 43 1.08 12.32 -4.15
C LEU A 43 1.68 12.08 -2.77
N HIS A 44 2.88 11.54 -2.71
CA HIS A 44 3.58 11.30 -1.46
C HIS A 44 4.99 11.87 -1.52
N TYR A 45 5.35 12.71 -0.55
CA TYR A 45 6.65 13.36 -0.47
C TYR A 45 7.36 12.93 0.81
N VAL A 46 8.63 12.57 0.69
CA VAL A 46 9.53 12.41 1.84
C VAL A 46 10.44 13.64 1.91
N VAL A 47 10.44 14.31 3.06
CA VAL A 47 11.16 15.57 3.28
C VAL A 47 12.15 15.39 4.43
N PHE A 48 13.39 15.83 4.20
CA PHE A 48 14.46 15.81 5.20
C PHE A 48 14.78 17.25 5.62
N THR A 49 14.84 17.50 6.93
CA THR A 49 15.28 18.80 7.45
C THR A 49 16.78 18.80 7.73
N GLN A 50 17.36 19.99 7.84
CA GLN A 50 18.76 20.17 8.26
C GLN A 50 19.07 19.53 9.63
N GLN A 51 18.05 19.35 10.47
CA GLN A 51 18.15 18.70 11.78
C GLN A 51 18.02 17.16 11.71
N HIS A 52 18.18 16.55 10.53
CA HIS A 52 18.04 15.11 10.30
C HIS A 52 16.65 14.56 10.69
N GLN A 53 15.61 15.40 10.64
CA GLN A 53 14.24 14.94 10.86
C GLN A 53 13.60 14.55 9.54
N VAL A 54 12.85 13.45 9.55
CA VAL A 54 12.18 12.92 8.37
C VAL A 54 10.69 13.18 8.48
N TYR A 55 10.09 13.68 7.42
CA TYR A 55 8.66 13.94 7.31
C TYR A 55 8.08 13.26 6.08
N GLN A 56 6.82 12.88 6.17
CA GLN A 56 6.04 12.33 5.07
C GLN A 56 4.79 13.17 4.85
N LEU A 57 4.65 13.75 3.67
CA LEU A 57 3.44 14.46 3.24
C LEU A 57 2.69 13.59 2.24
N SER A 58 1.42 13.34 2.50
CA SER A 58 0.54 12.56 1.63
C SER A 58 -0.66 13.40 1.23
N ILE A 59 -0.89 13.52 -0.08
CA ILE A 59 -1.98 14.29 -0.67
C ILE A 59 -2.80 13.33 -1.52
N LEU A 60 -4.11 13.31 -1.30
CA LEU A 60 -5.08 12.64 -2.16
C LEU A 60 -5.84 13.68 -2.95
N ALA A 61 -5.89 13.52 -4.26
CA ALA A 61 -6.63 14.41 -5.15
C ALA A 61 -7.41 13.62 -6.21
N GLN A 62 -8.53 14.18 -6.65
CA GLN A 62 -9.27 13.71 -7.82
C GLN A 62 -9.40 14.89 -8.78
N LYS A 63 -8.78 14.78 -9.96
CA LYS A 63 -8.64 15.90 -10.90
C LYS A 63 -8.00 17.11 -10.20
N ILE A 64 -8.73 18.21 -10.01
CA ILE A 64 -8.28 19.43 -9.33
C ILE A 64 -8.68 19.47 -7.84
N GLN A 65 -9.53 18.56 -7.39
CA GLN A 65 -10.08 18.59 -6.04
C GLN A 65 -9.18 17.81 -5.08
N ILE A 66 -8.63 18.51 -4.09
CA ILE A 66 -7.90 17.86 -2.99
C ILE A 66 -8.94 17.22 -2.05
N ILE A 67 -8.80 15.91 -1.87
CA ILE A 67 -9.65 15.10 -0.97
C ILE A 67 -9.08 15.15 0.45
N GLY A 68 -7.76 15.11 0.60
CA GLY A 68 -7.14 15.24 1.91
C GLY A 68 -5.62 15.33 1.86
N ILE A 69 -5.07 15.86 2.94
CA ILE A 69 -3.66 16.10 3.17
C ILE A 69 -3.31 15.56 4.55
N LYS A 70 -2.25 14.77 4.65
CA LYS A 70 -1.68 14.36 5.94
C LYS A 70 -0.17 14.56 5.95
N LEU A 71 0.32 15.20 7.00
CA LEU A 71 1.74 15.34 7.29
C LEU A 71 2.08 14.49 8.50
N PHE A 72 3.10 13.65 8.36
CA PHE A 72 3.61 12.80 9.42
C PHE A 72 5.05 13.20 9.74
N LYS A 73 5.39 13.26 11.02
CA LYS A 73 6.77 13.16 11.49
C LYS A 73 7.12 11.68 11.56
N VAL A 74 8.23 11.32 10.94
CA VAL A 74 8.79 9.99 11.00
C VAL A 74 9.85 9.97 12.10
N THR A 75 9.68 9.09 13.07
CA THR A 75 10.69 8.79 14.08
C THR A 75 11.10 7.34 13.98
N TYR A 76 12.34 7.06 14.36
CA TYR A 76 12.89 5.71 14.37
C TYR A 76 13.19 5.30 15.81
N ASN A 77 12.65 4.17 16.24
CA ASN A 77 12.95 3.65 17.58
C ASN A 77 14.41 3.21 17.64
N LYS A 78 15.21 3.95 18.42
CA LYS A 78 16.57 3.57 18.79
C LYS A 78 16.50 2.32 19.69
N GLY A 79 17.27 1.28 19.38
CA GLY A 79 17.34 0.05 20.18
C GLY A 79 17.01 -1.26 19.46
N TYR A 80 16.62 -1.21 18.18
CA TYR A 80 16.49 -2.41 17.34
C TYR A 80 17.61 -2.44 16.30
N THR A 81 18.12 -3.63 15.97
CA THR A 81 19.04 -3.84 14.84
C THR A 81 18.49 -3.25 13.54
N TYR A 82 17.15 -3.21 13.42
CA TYR A 82 16.42 -2.54 12.34
C TYR A 82 15.42 -1.56 12.94
N PRO A 83 15.69 -0.23 12.89
CA PRO A 83 14.83 0.76 13.52
C PRO A 83 13.41 0.70 12.98
N ARG A 84 12.42 0.66 13.87
CA ARG A 84 11.01 0.67 13.48
C ARG A 84 10.57 2.09 13.20
N GLU A 85 9.87 2.26 12.08
CA GLU A 85 9.28 3.52 11.69
C GLU A 85 8.04 3.81 12.55
N GLN A 86 8.02 4.96 13.20
CA GLN A 86 6.87 5.48 13.91
C GLN A 86 6.40 6.76 13.23
N LEU A 87 5.11 6.83 12.94
CA LEU A 87 4.49 7.97 12.28
C LEU A 87 3.63 8.72 13.28
N ARG A 88 4.01 9.97 13.60
CA ARG A 88 3.19 10.90 14.34
C ARG A 88 2.54 11.89 13.38
N THR A 89 1.22 11.89 13.29
CA THR A 89 0.48 12.90 12.51
C THR A 89 0.74 14.28 13.11
N LEU A 90 1.24 15.21 12.31
CA LEU A 90 1.42 16.61 12.68
C LEU A 90 0.33 17.51 12.14
N TYR A 91 -0.16 17.17 10.95
CA TYR A 91 -1.24 17.91 10.29
C TYR A 91 -2.14 16.92 9.55
N SER A 92 -3.44 17.20 9.59
CA SER A 92 -4.44 16.43 8.88
C SER A 92 -5.57 17.36 8.47
N TRP A 93 -5.82 17.46 7.17
CA TRP A 93 -6.99 18.11 6.62
C TRP A 93 -7.65 17.16 5.62
N VAL A 94 -8.97 17.09 5.65
CA VAL A 94 -9.75 16.20 4.80
C VAL A 94 -11.04 16.90 4.41
N ASN A 95 -11.37 16.88 3.12
CA ASN A 95 -12.72 17.18 2.67
C ASN A 95 -13.59 15.94 2.92
N THR A 96 -14.33 15.93 4.04
CA THR A 96 -15.10 14.77 4.50
C THR A 96 -16.10 14.27 3.44
N ALA A 97 -16.78 15.17 2.73
CA ALA A 97 -17.75 14.79 1.71
C ALA A 97 -17.08 14.10 0.51
N SER A 98 -15.95 14.64 0.04
CA SER A 98 -15.19 14.03 -1.06
C SER A 98 -14.55 12.70 -0.66
N LEU A 99 -14.02 12.62 0.57
CA LEU A 99 -13.46 11.37 1.09
C LEU A 99 -14.54 10.30 1.24
N GLN A 100 -15.71 10.66 1.79
CA GLN A 100 -16.83 9.73 1.93
C GLN A 100 -17.28 9.20 0.56
N LYS A 101 -17.46 10.08 -0.43
CA LYS A 101 -17.79 9.67 -1.80
C LYS A 101 -16.77 8.69 -2.39
N TYR A 102 -15.48 8.92 -2.14
CA TYR A 102 -14.43 8.00 -2.58
C TYR A 102 -14.50 6.64 -1.85
N ILE A 103 -14.73 6.67 -0.53
CA ILE A 103 -14.93 5.47 0.29
C ILE A 103 -16.15 4.67 -0.18
N ASP A 104 -17.27 5.33 -0.47
CA ASP A 104 -18.50 4.68 -0.92
C ASP A 104 -18.30 3.98 -2.27
N GLY A 105 -17.63 4.66 -3.22
CA GLY A 105 -17.29 4.06 -4.51
C GLY A 105 -16.37 2.83 -4.36
N HIS A 106 -15.42 2.88 -3.43
CA HIS A 106 -14.56 1.73 -3.11
C HIS A 106 -15.35 0.60 -2.45
N ASN A 107 -16.21 0.92 -1.48
CA ASN A 107 -17.08 -0.04 -0.79
C ASN A 107 -17.99 -0.78 -1.76
N LEU A 108 -18.58 -0.07 -2.72
CA LEU A 108 -19.39 -0.67 -3.78
C LEU A 108 -18.58 -1.61 -4.67
N LEU A 109 -17.36 -1.20 -5.06
CA LEU A 109 -16.51 -1.98 -5.97
C LEU A 109 -15.95 -3.24 -5.33
N TYR A 110 -15.43 -3.12 -4.10
CA TYR A 110 -14.72 -4.19 -3.38
C TYR A 110 -15.59 -4.96 -2.38
N GLY A 111 -16.86 -4.59 -2.21
CA GLY A 111 -17.75 -5.18 -1.21
C GLY A 111 -17.20 -4.97 0.22
N SER A 112 -16.73 -3.77 0.52
CA SER A 112 -16.17 -3.39 1.81
C SER A 112 -17.12 -2.51 2.62
N GLN A 113 -16.78 -2.29 3.89
CA GLN A 113 -17.54 -1.44 4.83
C GLN A 113 -16.58 -0.46 5.51
N LEU A 114 -15.73 0.18 4.71
CA LEU A 114 -14.78 1.17 5.20
C LEU A 114 -15.52 2.45 5.58
N THR A 115 -15.00 3.12 6.60
CA THR A 115 -15.45 4.44 7.06
C THR A 115 -14.30 5.44 7.05
N THR A 116 -14.58 6.72 7.25
CA THR A 116 -13.55 7.75 7.42
C THR A 116 -12.65 7.49 8.64
N GLY A 117 -13.11 6.69 9.61
CA GLY A 117 -12.35 6.26 10.79
C GLY A 117 -11.31 5.17 10.51
N ASP A 118 -11.39 4.44 9.40
CA ASP A 118 -10.46 3.35 9.03
C ASP A 118 -9.13 3.87 8.46
N ILE A 119 -8.52 4.88 9.11
CA ILE A 119 -7.38 5.66 8.59
C ILE A 119 -6.22 4.77 8.11
N SER A 120 -5.95 3.65 8.78
CA SER A 120 -4.85 2.74 8.42
C SER A 120 -5.09 1.97 7.11
N LEU A 121 -6.35 1.86 6.67
CA LEU A 121 -6.80 1.20 5.45
C LEU A 121 -7.06 2.18 4.30
N LEU A 122 -7.03 3.48 4.57
CA LEU A 122 -7.11 4.54 3.57
C LEU A 122 -5.74 4.78 2.91
N PRO A 123 -5.69 5.37 1.70
CA PRO A 123 -4.44 5.54 0.97
C PRO A 123 -3.64 6.77 1.42
N PHE A 124 -3.74 7.19 2.68
CA PHE A 124 -2.94 8.31 3.20
C PHE A 124 -1.52 7.91 3.56
N ARG A 125 -1.25 6.63 3.78
CA ARG A 125 0.10 6.13 4.05
C ARG A 125 0.63 5.41 2.83
N LEU A 126 1.93 5.53 2.62
CA LEU A 126 2.64 4.72 1.65
C LEU A 126 3.41 3.65 2.41
N TYR A 127 2.96 2.40 2.32
CA TYR A 127 3.73 1.29 2.85
C TYR A 127 4.79 0.85 1.83
N LYS A 128 5.75 0.06 2.29
CA LYS A 128 6.70 -0.64 1.42
C LYS A 128 6.24 -2.08 1.31
N TYR A 129 5.94 -2.57 0.12
CA TYR A 129 5.69 -3.98 -0.15
C TYR A 129 7.01 -4.72 -0.43
N GLY A 130 7.20 -5.88 0.18
CA GLY A 130 8.40 -6.69 -0.03
C GLY A 130 8.67 -7.63 1.13
N SER A 131 9.70 -8.46 0.99
CA SER A 131 10.15 -9.38 2.03
C SER A 131 11.28 -8.79 2.87
N ASP A 132 11.72 -9.56 3.85
CA ASP A 132 12.98 -9.31 4.55
C ASP A 132 14.16 -9.43 3.58
N CYS A 133 14.96 -8.37 3.45
CA CYS A 133 16.18 -8.35 2.63
C CYS A 133 17.46 -8.43 3.48
N GLY A 134 17.34 -8.71 4.79
CA GLY A 134 18.48 -8.80 5.70
C GLY A 134 19.03 -7.44 6.17
N HIS A 135 18.54 -6.31 5.63
CA HIS A 135 18.90 -4.95 6.09
C HIS A 135 17.71 -4.20 6.69
N SER A 136 16.49 -4.53 6.27
CA SER A 136 15.28 -4.02 6.90
C SER A 136 14.13 -4.96 6.54
N THR A 137 13.17 -5.08 7.46
CA THR A 137 11.94 -5.80 7.20
C THR A 137 10.77 -4.82 7.30
N PRO A 138 9.99 -4.60 6.22
CA PRO A 138 8.80 -3.76 6.28
C PRO A 138 7.86 -4.19 7.41
N ASP A 139 7.32 -3.23 8.16
CA ASP A 139 6.43 -3.52 9.30
C ASP A 139 5.21 -4.34 8.87
N GLN A 140 4.64 -4.02 7.70
CA GLN A 140 3.47 -4.72 7.18
C GLN A 140 3.78 -6.16 6.75
N TYR A 141 5.00 -6.45 6.25
CA TYR A 141 5.42 -7.83 6.00
C TYR A 141 5.53 -8.63 7.31
N ARG A 142 6.13 -8.04 8.35
CA ARG A 142 6.21 -8.67 9.68
C ARG A 142 4.82 -8.95 10.24
N ARG A 143 3.91 -7.97 10.13
CA ARG A 143 2.53 -8.13 10.56
C ARG A 143 1.80 -9.20 9.76
N MET A 144 1.93 -9.22 8.43
CA MET A 144 1.38 -10.30 7.59
C MET A 144 1.88 -11.67 8.03
N ARG A 145 3.20 -11.84 8.28
CA ARG A 145 3.74 -13.11 8.80
C ARG A 145 3.13 -13.51 10.14
N GLN A 146 2.91 -12.55 11.04
CA GLN A 146 2.24 -12.81 12.30
C GLN A 146 0.78 -13.28 12.07
N LEU A 147 0.02 -12.60 11.20
CA LEU A 147 -1.34 -12.99 10.86
C LEU A 147 -1.42 -14.40 10.28
N ILE A 148 -0.46 -14.77 9.41
CA ILE A 148 -0.35 -16.14 8.86
C ILE A 148 -0.11 -17.15 9.98
N ARG A 149 0.84 -16.89 10.89
CA ARG A 149 1.10 -17.80 12.02
C ARG A 149 -0.12 -17.97 12.93
N GLN A 150 -0.89 -16.90 13.11
CA GLN A 150 -2.11 -16.87 13.90
C GLN A 150 -3.33 -17.41 13.14
N LYS A 151 -3.20 -17.75 11.85
CA LYS A 151 -4.31 -18.10 10.95
C LYS A 151 -5.43 -17.04 10.95
N ASP A 152 -5.07 -15.77 11.11
CA ASP A 152 -6.02 -14.64 11.12
C ASP A 152 -6.40 -14.24 9.69
N GLU A 153 -7.27 -15.07 9.09
CA GLU A 153 -7.83 -14.80 7.76
C GLU A 153 -8.69 -13.54 7.74
N TYR A 154 -9.37 -13.23 8.85
CA TYR A 154 -10.29 -12.09 8.93
C TYR A 154 -9.55 -10.77 8.71
N THR A 155 -8.43 -10.55 9.41
CA THR A 155 -7.63 -9.33 9.24
C THR A 155 -7.04 -9.25 7.83
N LEU A 156 -6.56 -10.37 7.28
CA LEU A 156 -6.04 -10.40 5.91
C LEU A 156 -7.15 -10.12 4.88
N GLN A 157 -8.36 -10.63 5.07
CA GLN A 157 -9.53 -10.29 4.26
C GLN A 157 -9.93 -8.82 4.38
N LYS A 158 -9.76 -8.19 5.55
CA LYS A 158 -9.94 -6.75 5.72
C LYS A 158 -8.89 -5.98 4.92
N TRP A 159 -7.63 -6.41 4.95
CA TRP A 159 -6.54 -5.81 4.17
C TRP A 159 -6.73 -5.96 2.65
N LEU A 160 -7.26 -7.10 2.19
CA LEU A 160 -7.55 -7.34 0.78
C LEU A 160 -8.53 -6.30 0.21
N ARG A 161 -9.42 -5.79 1.08
CA ARG A 161 -10.42 -4.77 0.77
C ARG A 161 -9.99 -3.36 1.16
N SER A 162 -8.74 -3.17 1.59
CA SER A 162 -8.18 -1.85 1.88
C SER A 162 -8.13 -0.97 0.63
N MET A 163 -8.19 0.35 0.80
CA MET A 163 -7.88 1.31 -0.27
C MET A 163 -6.37 1.51 -0.43
N ASN A 164 -5.56 0.92 0.45
CA ASN A 164 -4.12 0.94 0.38
C ASN A 164 -3.61 -0.27 -0.42
N ILE A 165 -3.09 -0.01 -1.62
CA ILE A 165 -2.70 -1.06 -2.58
C ILE A 165 -1.58 -1.97 -2.05
N GLU A 166 -0.68 -1.47 -1.19
CA GLU A 166 0.35 -2.30 -0.55
C GLU A 166 -0.25 -3.28 0.46
N LEU A 167 -1.26 -2.85 1.23
CA LEU A 167 -1.98 -3.76 2.13
C LEU A 167 -2.74 -4.81 1.34
N GLN A 168 -3.32 -4.45 0.19
CA GLN A 168 -3.95 -5.41 -0.71
C GLN A 168 -2.93 -6.45 -1.22
N ALA A 169 -1.73 -6.03 -1.61
CA ALA A 169 -0.65 -6.93 -2.02
C ALA A 169 -0.21 -7.87 -0.89
N TYR A 170 -0.03 -7.37 0.34
CA TYR A 170 0.26 -8.22 1.50
C TYR A 170 -0.89 -9.17 1.84
N ALA A 171 -2.14 -8.74 1.69
CA ALA A 171 -3.30 -9.58 1.93
C ALA A 171 -3.38 -10.73 0.92
N LEU A 172 -3.18 -10.44 -0.36
CA LEU A 172 -3.11 -11.45 -1.43
C LEU A 172 -2.07 -12.51 -1.09
N GLU A 173 -0.84 -12.07 -0.78
CA GLU A 173 0.24 -12.97 -0.41
C GLU A 173 -0.09 -13.78 0.85
N GLY A 174 -0.59 -13.12 1.90
CA GLY A 174 -0.89 -13.77 3.17
C GLY A 174 -1.99 -14.82 3.06
N LEU A 175 -3.08 -14.50 2.36
CA LEU A 175 -4.17 -15.44 2.13
C LEU A 175 -3.75 -16.56 1.17
N ALA A 176 -2.92 -16.27 0.17
CA ALA A 176 -2.32 -17.31 -0.68
C ALA A 176 -1.48 -18.30 0.14
N ARG A 177 -0.69 -17.81 1.10
CA ARG A 177 0.12 -18.65 2.01
C ARG A 177 -0.74 -19.50 2.95
N LEU A 178 -1.87 -18.97 3.44
CA LEU A 178 -2.78 -19.71 4.30
C LEU A 178 -3.54 -20.80 3.54
N LYS A 179 -4.04 -20.48 2.34
CA LYS A 179 -4.89 -21.39 1.56
C LYS A 179 -4.10 -22.35 0.67
N HIS A 180 -2.90 -21.95 0.21
CA HIS A 180 -2.08 -22.67 -0.77
C HIS A 180 -0.58 -22.65 -0.44
N PRO A 181 -0.16 -23.15 0.74
CA PRO A 181 1.25 -23.20 1.09
C PRO A 181 2.10 -23.93 0.04
N GLU A 182 1.53 -24.89 -0.68
CA GLU A 182 2.19 -25.68 -1.74
C GLU A 182 2.57 -24.88 -3.00
N LYS A 183 1.91 -23.74 -3.25
CA LYS A 183 2.13 -22.93 -4.45
C LYS A 183 3.22 -21.89 -4.28
N ILE A 184 3.60 -21.57 -3.05
CA ILE A 184 4.54 -20.46 -2.77
C ILE A 184 5.95 -21.04 -2.65
N LYS A 185 6.48 -21.49 -3.79
CA LYS A 185 7.70 -22.30 -3.90
C LYS A 185 9.03 -21.57 -3.68
N ARG A 186 9.06 -20.26 -3.37
CA ARG A 186 10.32 -19.47 -3.42
C ARG A 186 10.61 -18.47 -2.30
N SER A 187 10.03 -18.64 -1.12
CA SER A 187 10.38 -17.76 0.01
C SER A 187 10.51 -18.59 1.29
N ARG A 188 11.69 -19.19 1.53
CA ARG A 188 12.12 -19.91 2.76
C ARG A 188 10.97 -20.25 3.72
N LEU A 189 10.03 -21.07 3.24
CA LEU A 189 9.04 -21.71 4.08
C LEU A 189 9.57 -23.10 4.29
N VAL A 190 9.70 -23.47 5.57
CA VAL A 190 9.95 -24.83 6.04
C VAL A 190 9.10 -25.79 5.20
N GLU A 191 9.76 -26.82 4.66
CA GLU A 191 9.20 -27.73 3.68
C GLU A 191 7.84 -28.29 4.11
N ILE A 192 6.88 -28.26 3.19
CA ILE A 192 5.63 -29.00 3.31
C ILE A 192 5.60 -30.03 2.18
N HIS A 193 5.39 -31.28 2.58
CA HIS A 193 5.63 -32.51 1.84
C HIS A 193 4.90 -32.57 0.48
N PRO A 194 5.52 -33.10 -0.59
CA PRO A 194 4.96 -33.02 -1.92
C PRO A 194 4.23 -34.32 -2.30
N GLN A 195 2.91 -34.28 -2.38
CA GLN A 195 2.17 -35.05 -3.38
C GLN A 195 0.95 -34.23 -3.80
N VAL A 196 0.44 -34.50 -5.01
CA VAL A 196 -0.93 -34.22 -5.51
C VAL A 196 -0.94 -33.50 -6.87
N LYS A 197 -0.95 -34.29 -7.95
CA LYS A 197 -1.36 -33.88 -9.31
C LYS A 197 -2.88 -33.59 -9.41
N LEU A 198 -3.67 -33.92 -8.38
CA LEU A 198 -5.13 -33.70 -8.30
C LEU A 198 -5.53 -32.23 -7.98
N GLN A 199 -4.59 -31.41 -7.48
CA GLN A 199 -4.82 -30.04 -6.98
C GLN A 199 -5.07 -29.01 -8.11
N LYS A 200 -4.63 -29.30 -9.34
CA LYS A 200 -4.82 -28.43 -10.51
C LYS A 200 -6.26 -28.38 -11.03
N ARG A 201 -7.12 -29.35 -10.70
CA ARG A 201 -8.55 -29.34 -11.06
C ARG A 201 -9.44 -28.75 -9.97
N LEU A 202 -9.04 -28.88 -8.71
CA LEU A 202 -9.76 -28.31 -7.56
C LEU A 202 -9.52 -26.80 -7.38
N SER A 203 -8.44 -26.26 -7.96
CA SER A 203 -8.15 -24.83 -7.94
C SER A 203 -9.26 -23.97 -8.53
N LYS A 204 -10.01 -24.43 -9.55
CA LYS A 204 -11.14 -23.63 -10.09
C LYS A 204 -12.39 -23.62 -9.22
N LYS A 205 -12.53 -24.52 -8.24
CA LYS A 205 -13.80 -24.75 -7.52
C LYS A 205 -13.82 -24.29 -6.05
N TYR A 206 -12.66 -24.12 -5.41
CA TYR A 206 -12.58 -23.86 -3.97
C TYR A 206 -11.84 -22.58 -3.57
N LEU A 207 -11.49 -21.73 -4.54
CA LEU A 207 -10.37 -20.82 -4.32
C LEU A 207 -10.66 -19.64 -3.38
N TRP A 208 -11.88 -19.12 -3.34
CA TRP A 208 -12.20 -17.88 -2.62
C TRP A 208 -13.71 -17.81 -2.43
N ARG A 209 -14.23 -17.21 -1.34
CA ARG A 209 -15.64 -16.80 -1.32
C ARG A 209 -15.89 -15.98 -2.58
N VAL A 210 -17.08 -16.03 -3.19
CA VAL A 210 -17.39 -15.31 -4.45
C VAL A 210 -16.96 -13.83 -4.39
N SER A 211 -17.06 -13.21 -3.20
CA SER A 211 -16.62 -11.84 -2.95
C SER A 211 -15.11 -11.65 -3.02
N GLU A 212 -14.30 -12.60 -2.57
CA GLU A 212 -12.84 -12.54 -2.62
C GLU A 212 -12.33 -12.75 -4.06
N ALA A 213 -12.90 -13.69 -4.82
CA ALA A 213 -12.53 -13.91 -6.22
C ALA A 213 -12.75 -12.67 -7.08
N LYS A 214 -13.87 -11.97 -6.86
CA LYS A 214 -14.17 -10.69 -7.52
C LYS A 214 -13.09 -9.63 -7.21
N VAL A 215 -12.64 -9.53 -5.96
CA VAL A 215 -11.58 -8.59 -5.58
C VAL A 215 -10.25 -8.94 -6.27
N VAL A 216 -9.85 -10.21 -6.29
CA VAL A 216 -8.62 -10.63 -7.00
C VAL A 216 -8.70 -10.29 -8.49
N GLN A 217 -9.85 -10.54 -9.14
CA GLN A 217 -10.07 -10.18 -10.54
C GLN A 217 -9.93 -8.67 -10.77
N LEU A 218 -10.51 -7.84 -9.89
CA LEU A 218 -10.37 -6.39 -9.96
C LEU A 218 -8.91 -5.95 -9.82
N LEU A 219 -8.16 -6.56 -8.90
CA LEU A 219 -6.73 -6.26 -8.73
C LEU A 219 -5.91 -6.71 -9.94
N ASN A 220 -6.26 -7.84 -10.57
CA ASN A 220 -5.59 -8.30 -11.79
C ASN A 220 -5.81 -7.36 -12.99
N GLN A 221 -6.93 -6.63 -13.00
CA GLN A 221 -7.24 -5.62 -14.02
C GLN A 221 -6.73 -4.22 -13.67
N SER A 222 -6.20 -4.04 -12.45
CA SER A 222 -5.77 -2.74 -11.95
C SER A 222 -4.41 -2.35 -12.51
N THR A 223 -4.31 -1.10 -12.96
CA THR A 223 -3.04 -0.47 -13.37
C THR A 223 -2.30 0.17 -12.19
N ALA A 224 -2.86 0.08 -10.98
CA ALA A 224 -2.25 0.65 -9.77
C ALA A 224 -0.88 0.03 -9.52
N LYS A 225 0.09 0.89 -9.20
CA LYS A 225 1.47 0.48 -8.91
C LYS A 225 1.69 0.37 -7.41
N VAL A 226 2.20 -0.78 -6.99
CA VAL A 226 2.63 -1.07 -5.63
C VAL A 226 4.05 -0.58 -5.44
N TYR A 227 4.30 0.13 -4.34
CA TYR A 227 5.63 0.56 -3.96
C TYR A 227 6.40 -0.60 -3.35
N THR A 228 7.32 -1.16 -4.13
CA THR A 228 8.04 -2.39 -3.83
C THR A 228 9.49 -2.13 -3.41
N CYS A 229 9.98 -2.86 -2.43
CA CYS A 229 11.41 -2.89 -2.11
C CYS A 229 12.15 -3.74 -3.16
N ALA A 230 13.17 -3.18 -3.80
CA ALA A 230 14.04 -3.87 -4.75
C ALA A 230 15.33 -4.40 -4.08
N GLY A 231 15.26 -4.72 -2.78
CA GLY A 231 16.41 -5.10 -1.97
C GLY A 231 17.26 -3.91 -1.55
N CYS A 232 18.56 -4.14 -1.36
CA CYS A 232 19.54 -3.12 -0.95
C CYS A 232 19.74 -2.01 -1.99
N PHE A 233 19.31 -2.23 -3.23
CA PHE A 233 19.57 -1.36 -4.38
C PHE A 233 18.47 -0.33 -4.65
N GLY A 234 17.46 -0.25 -3.79
CA GLY A 234 16.49 0.83 -3.80
C GLY A 234 15.03 0.39 -3.83
N MET A 235 14.18 1.29 -4.33
CA MET A 235 12.73 1.14 -4.37
C MET A 235 12.26 1.14 -5.82
N ASN A 236 11.26 0.31 -6.11
CA ASN A 236 10.69 0.16 -7.45
C ASN A 236 9.16 0.16 -7.39
N TYR A 237 8.52 0.30 -8.54
CA TYR A 237 7.07 0.22 -8.69
C TYR A 237 6.70 -0.99 -9.53
N THR A 238 5.92 -1.89 -8.94
CA THR A 238 5.40 -3.06 -9.64
C THR A 238 3.89 -2.92 -9.80
N PRO A 239 3.32 -3.02 -11.02
CA PRO A 239 1.88 -3.11 -11.19
C PRO A 239 1.30 -4.23 -10.33
N ILE A 240 0.19 -4.00 -9.64
CA ILE A 240 -0.39 -5.03 -8.77
C ILE A 240 -0.80 -6.28 -9.56
N ALA A 241 -1.24 -6.12 -10.82
CA ALA A 241 -1.55 -7.23 -11.72
C ALA A 241 -0.36 -8.20 -11.87
N THR A 242 0.86 -7.67 -12.02
CA THR A 242 2.09 -8.49 -12.09
C THR A 242 2.36 -9.26 -10.79
N LEU A 243 2.00 -8.68 -9.63
CA LEU A 243 2.12 -9.38 -8.35
C LEU A 243 1.08 -10.50 -8.23
N VAL A 244 -0.16 -10.24 -8.64
CA VAL A 244 -1.26 -11.21 -8.68
C VAL A 244 -0.86 -12.41 -9.56
N GLU A 245 -0.37 -12.16 -10.78
CA GLU A 245 0.10 -13.19 -11.71
C GLU A 245 1.25 -14.01 -11.10
N LYS A 246 2.26 -13.36 -10.50
CA LYS A 246 3.40 -14.03 -9.85
C LYS A 246 2.99 -14.93 -8.68
N MET A 247 1.86 -14.63 -8.04
CA MET A 247 1.28 -15.45 -6.98
C MET A 247 0.44 -16.62 -7.52
N GLY A 248 0.26 -16.73 -8.84
CA GLY A 248 -0.45 -17.81 -9.51
C GLY A 248 -1.97 -17.64 -9.53
N PHE A 249 -2.43 -16.39 -9.59
CA PHE A 249 -3.84 -16.01 -9.71
C PHE A 249 -4.22 -15.63 -11.13
#